data_AF-A0A7S0ERI7-F1
#
_entry.id   AF-A0A7S0ERI7-F1
#
_cell.length_a   1.000
_cell.length_b   1.000
_cell.length_c   1.000
_cell.angle_alpha   90.00
_cell.angle_beta   90.00
_cell.angle_gamma   90.00
#
_symmetry.space_group_name_H-M   'P 1'
#
loop_
_entity.id
_entity.type
_entity.pdbx_description
1 polymer ?
#
loop_
_entity_poly.entity_id
_entity_poly.type
_entity_poly.pdbx_seq_one_letter_code
_entity_poly.pdbx_strand_id
1 'polypeptide(L)'
;KALLRLAGQGAATCHAIVLELYGTGNGPQKDPDFEQAIVEARQHKVVVVVTSQCASGPVLPFVLPRSLSWLLEHGVVPAHDMTTEATCGKLAYLFGKGLAPHQVAAAMSVPLRGEMTPSCSLKDMEKSLKAKTSLKHQVPQGKL
;
A
#
# COMPACT_ATOMS: atom_id res chain seq x y z
N LYS A 1 -0.82 -1.70 24.33
CA LYS A 1 0.52 -1.96 24.96
C LYS A 1 1.49 -2.76 24.07
N ALA A 2 1.10 -3.21 22.88
CA ALA A 2 2.02 -3.73 21.87
C ALA A 2 1.86 -2.89 20.61
N LEU A 3 2.89 -2.11 20.29
CA LEU A 3 3.25 -1.48 19.00
C LEU A 3 3.88 -0.11 19.29
N LEU A 4 5.15 0.04 18.89
CA LEU A 4 6.05 1.20 19.07
C LEU A 4 6.76 1.35 20.44
N ARG A 5 7.46 0.29 20.86
CA ARG A 5 8.63 0.40 21.76
C ARG A 5 9.95 0.07 21.03
N LEU A 6 10.09 0.48 19.78
CA LEU A 6 11.32 0.25 19.00
C LEU A 6 12.27 1.45 18.94
N ALA A 7 11.88 2.63 19.45
CA ALA A 7 12.74 3.82 19.42
C ALA A 7 13.65 3.98 20.66
N GLY A 8 13.62 3.04 21.62
CA GLY A 8 14.09 3.32 22.98
C GLY A 8 15.36 2.64 23.48
N GLN A 9 15.84 1.53 22.92
CA GLN A 9 16.98 0.80 23.49
C GLN A 9 17.82 0.13 22.39
N GLY A 10 19.14 0.32 22.46
CA GLY A 10 20.09 0.03 21.38
C GLY A 10 20.06 -1.40 20.83
N ALA A 11 20.54 -1.51 19.58
CA ALA A 11 20.85 -2.73 18.81
C ALA A 11 19.87 -3.19 17.70
N ALA A 12 18.90 -2.37 17.26
CA ALA A 12 18.32 -2.53 15.92
C ALA A 12 17.79 -1.18 15.38
N THR A 13 18.47 -0.58 14.41
CA THR A 13 17.94 0.57 13.68
C THR A 13 16.81 0.08 12.76
N CYS A 14 15.56 0.34 13.15
CA CYS A 14 14.39 0.05 12.32
C CYS A 14 14.36 1.05 11.15
N HIS A 15 14.48 0.56 9.91
CA HIS A 15 14.46 1.41 8.70
C HIS A 15 13.05 1.57 8.11
N ALA A 16 12.17 0.59 8.34
CA ALA A 16 10.80 0.61 7.86
C ALA A 16 9.86 -0.22 8.73
N ILE A 17 8.58 0.14 8.69
CA ILE A 17 7.47 -0.53 9.36
C ILE A 17 6.40 -0.84 8.32
N VAL A 18 5.90 -2.08 8.30
CA VAL A 18 4.71 -2.47 7.52
C VAL A 18 3.53 -2.57 8.48
N LEU A 19 2.48 -1.78 8.22
CA LEU A 19 1.25 -1.76 9.00
C LEU A 19 0.15 -2.49 8.23
N GLU A 20 -0.28 -3.64 8.73
CA GLU A 20 -1.44 -4.34 8.20
C GLU A 20 -2.72 -3.79 8.82
N LEU A 21 -3.44 -2.98 8.08
CA LEU A 21 -4.69 -2.38 8.52
C LEU A 21 -5.89 -3.21 8.10
N TYR A 22 -7.01 -3.00 8.80
CA TYR A 22 -8.23 -3.74 8.53
C TYR A 22 -8.85 -3.36 7.18
N GLY A 23 -9.27 -4.37 6.42
CA GLY A 23 -10.02 -4.20 5.17
C GLY A 23 -9.30 -3.28 4.20
N THR A 24 -9.94 -2.18 3.82
CA THR A 24 -9.43 -1.23 2.83
C THR A 24 -8.48 -0.17 3.40
N GLY A 25 -7.70 -0.50 4.43
CA GLY A 25 -6.75 0.43 5.03
C GLY A 25 -7.28 1.24 6.23
N ASN A 26 -8.27 0.72 6.96
CA ASN A 26 -8.79 1.42 8.15
C ASN A 26 -7.86 1.22 9.35
N GLY A 27 -7.11 2.27 9.69
CA GLY A 27 -6.35 2.36 10.94
C GLY A 27 -7.20 2.81 12.13
N PRO A 28 -6.67 2.69 13.36
CA PRO A 28 -7.26 3.29 14.55
C PRO A 28 -7.55 4.78 14.31
N GLN A 29 -8.78 5.23 14.59
CA GLN A 29 -9.18 6.63 14.45
C GLN A 29 -9.30 7.27 15.83
N LYS A 30 -8.83 8.52 15.96
CA LYS A 30 -8.89 9.29 17.22
C LYS A 30 -8.16 8.58 18.36
N ASP A 31 -7.06 7.93 18.04
CA ASP A 31 -6.15 7.30 19.00
C ASP A 31 -4.85 8.14 19.03
N PRO A 32 -4.71 9.06 20.02
CA PRO A 32 -3.56 9.96 20.08
C PRO A 32 -2.22 9.23 20.18
N ASP A 33 -2.19 8.05 20.81
CA ASP A 33 -0.96 7.28 20.96
C ASP A 33 -0.52 6.70 19.60
N PHE A 34 -1.47 6.23 18.80
CA PHE A 34 -1.19 5.76 17.43
C PHE A 34 -0.77 6.90 16.51
N GLU A 35 -1.47 8.03 16.54
CA GLU A 35 -1.15 9.19 15.71
C GLU A 35 0.25 9.75 16.05
N GLN A 36 0.56 9.86 17.35
CA GLN A 36 1.88 10.28 17.84
C GLN A 36 2.98 9.32 17.37
N ALA A 37 2.74 8.02 17.39
CA ALA A 37 3.69 7.02 16.94
C ALA A 37 4.02 7.13 15.44
N ILE A 38 3.04 7.48 14.59
CA ILE A 38 3.28 7.74 13.15
C ILE A 38 4.14 8.99 12.97
N VAL A 39 3.86 10.05 13.73
CA VAL A 39 4.65 11.30 13.71
C VAL A 39 6.10 11.03 14.14
N GLU A 40 6.31 10.26 15.20
CA GLU A 40 7.65 9.86 15.67
C GLU A 40 8.39 9.04 14.62
N ALA A 41 7.75 8.04 14.00
CA ALA A 41 8.35 7.25 12.93
C ALA A 41 8.85 8.14 11.78
N ARG A 42 8.06 9.13 11.38
CA ARG A 42 8.43 10.11 10.36
C ARG A 42 9.63 10.96 10.79
N GLN A 43 9.65 11.45 12.03
CA GLN A 43 10.77 12.23 12.57
C GLN A 43 12.08 11.42 12.57
N HIS A 44 12.00 10.13 12.84
CA HIS A 44 13.12 9.19 12.79
C HIS A 44 13.46 8.69 11.37
N LYS A 45 12.80 9.22 10.32
CA LYS A 45 13.00 8.81 8.91
C LYS A 45 12.75 7.32 8.67
N VAL A 46 11.86 6.71 9.46
CA VAL A 46 11.40 5.34 9.26
C VAL A 46 10.33 5.34 8.16
N VAL A 47 10.48 4.50 7.15
CA VAL A 47 9.47 4.38 6.09
C VAL A 47 8.30 3.55 6.61
N VAL A 48 7.14 4.17 6.76
CA VAL A 48 5.92 3.47 7.17
C VAL A 48 5.12 3.13 5.92
N VAL A 49 4.87 1.83 5.70
CA VAL A 49 4.08 1.33 4.57
C VAL A 49 2.81 0.70 5.12
N VAL A 50 1.67 1.00 4.50
CA VAL A 50 0.38 0.45 4.88
C VAL A 50 -0.08 -0.62 3.90
N THR A 51 -0.42 -1.79 4.42
CA THR A 51 -1.03 -2.92 3.70
C THR A 51 -2.37 -3.32 4.33
N SER A 52 -3.04 -4.34 3.78
CA SER A 52 -4.30 -4.89 4.27
C SER A 52 -4.06 -6.24 4.94
N GLN A 53 -4.79 -6.52 6.02
CA GLN A 53 -4.85 -7.87 6.62
C GLN A 53 -5.63 -8.88 5.76
N CYS A 54 -6.35 -8.42 4.73
CA CYS A 54 -7.03 -9.30 3.81
C CYS A 54 -6.00 -10.05 2.96
N ALA A 55 -6.12 -11.38 2.89
CA ALA A 55 -5.25 -12.24 2.07
C ALA A 55 -5.30 -11.94 0.55
N SER A 56 -6.31 -11.18 0.10
CA SER A 56 -6.50 -10.78 -1.29
C SER A 56 -7.27 -9.47 -1.38
N GLY A 57 -6.91 -8.63 -2.36
CA GLY A 57 -7.57 -7.37 -2.68
C GLY A 57 -6.72 -6.13 -2.37
N PRO A 58 -6.89 -5.03 -3.13
CA PRO A 58 -6.07 -3.83 -2.96
C PRO A 58 -6.42 -3.06 -1.67
N VAL A 59 -5.39 -2.44 -1.08
CA VAL A 59 -5.48 -1.48 0.03
C VAL A 59 -6.11 -0.15 -0.44
N LEU A 60 -6.09 0.12 -1.75
CA LEU A 60 -6.75 1.28 -2.35
C LEU A 60 -8.09 0.88 -2.97
N PRO A 61 -9.20 0.95 -2.22
CA PRO A 61 -10.54 0.90 -2.80
C PRO A 61 -10.83 2.19 -3.60
N PHE A 62 -11.90 2.16 -4.39
CA PHE A 62 -12.45 3.34 -5.08
C PHE A 62 -12.77 4.54 -4.16
N VAL A 63 -12.93 4.30 -2.85
CA VAL A 63 -13.20 5.34 -1.83
C VAL A 63 -12.18 5.23 -0.70
N LEU A 64 -11.28 6.22 -0.59
CA LEU A 64 -10.30 6.30 0.49
C LEU A 64 -10.98 6.52 1.85
N PRO A 65 -10.80 5.63 2.83
CA PRO A 65 -11.28 5.91 4.18
C PRO A 65 -10.53 7.10 4.80
N ARG A 66 -11.20 7.84 5.68
CA ARG A 66 -10.64 9.03 6.36
C ARG A 66 -9.34 8.73 7.11
N SER A 67 -9.24 7.56 7.74
CA SER A 67 -8.02 7.11 8.43
C SER A 67 -6.85 6.96 7.46
N LEU A 68 -7.10 6.39 6.28
CA LEU A 68 -6.07 6.27 5.25
C LEU A 68 -5.66 7.65 4.71
N SER A 69 -6.61 8.56 4.47
CA SER A 69 -6.29 9.95 4.05
C SER A 69 -5.33 10.63 5.03
N TRP A 70 -5.63 10.55 6.32
CA TRP A 70 -4.77 11.12 7.37
C TRP A 70 -3.37 10.49 7.35
N LEU A 71 -3.27 9.15 7.22
CA LEU A 71 -1.99 8.46 7.15
C LEU A 71 -1.15 8.91 5.94
N LEU A 72 -1.78 9.05 4.77
CA LEU A 72 -1.13 9.51 3.54
C LEU A 72 -0.63 10.95 3.68
N GLU A 73 -1.43 11.86 4.26
CA GLU A 73 -1.03 13.24 4.57
C GLU A 73 0.17 13.29 5.53
N HIS A 74 0.31 12.28 6.39
CA HIS A 74 1.42 12.16 7.33
C HIS A 74 2.61 11.36 6.77
N GLY A 75 2.62 11.05 5.47
CA GLY A 75 3.77 10.44 4.78
C GLY A 75 3.86 8.92 4.87
N VAL A 76 2.78 8.25 5.28
CA VAL A 76 2.65 6.80 5.17
C VAL A 76 2.44 6.42 3.70
N VAL A 77 3.10 5.36 3.25
CA VAL A 77 3.10 4.92 1.85
C VAL A 77 2.12 3.77 1.65
N PRO A 78 1.19 3.80 0.69
CA PRO A 78 0.31 2.68 0.43
C PRO A 78 1.05 1.55 -0.31
N ALA A 79 0.80 0.30 0.10
CA ALA A 79 1.29 -0.89 -0.59
C ALA A 79 0.46 -1.27 -1.83
N HIS A 80 -0.62 -0.56 -2.12
CA HIS A 80 -1.56 -0.85 -3.20
C HIS A 80 -2.12 -2.28 -3.11
N ASP A 81 -1.83 -3.15 -4.07
CA ASP A 81 -2.24 -4.55 -4.12
C ASP A 81 -1.10 -5.53 -3.87
N MET A 82 0.04 -5.06 -3.35
CA MET A 82 1.14 -5.92 -2.93
C MET A 82 0.71 -6.79 -1.73
N THR A 83 1.19 -8.04 -1.69
CA THR A 83 1.12 -8.84 -0.46
C THR A 83 2.07 -8.29 0.61
N THR A 84 1.88 -8.69 1.87
CA THR A 84 2.81 -8.32 2.95
C THR A 84 4.23 -8.81 2.66
N GLU A 85 4.39 -10.05 2.16
CA GLU A 85 5.69 -10.62 1.84
C GLU A 85 6.38 -9.84 0.71
N ALA A 86 5.62 -9.48 -0.33
CA ALA A 86 6.11 -8.68 -1.44
C ALA A 86 6.54 -7.27 -0.97
N THR A 87 5.76 -6.67 -0.08
CA THR A 87 6.07 -5.37 0.54
C THR A 87 7.36 -5.43 1.35
N CYS A 88 7.50 -6.41 2.24
CA CYS A 88 8.71 -6.63 3.04
C CYS A 88 9.93 -6.91 2.15
N GLY A 89 9.79 -7.77 1.14
CA GLY A 89 10.86 -8.10 0.19
C GLY A 89 11.31 -6.89 -0.62
N LYS A 90 10.37 -6.05 -1.07
CA LYS A 90 10.68 -4.81 -1.80
C LYS A 90 11.39 -3.80 -0.91
N LEU A 91 10.95 -3.61 0.33
CA LEU A 91 11.63 -2.74 1.29
C LEU A 91 13.06 -3.22 1.55
N ALA A 92 13.24 -4.51 1.85
CA ALA A 92 14.56 -5.10 2.07
C ALA A 92 15.48 -4.93 0.85
N TYR A 93 14.95 -5.14 -0.36
CA TYR A 93 15.68 -4.93 -1.60
C TYR A 93 16.10 -3.46 -1.79
N LEU A 94 15.18 -2.51 -1.60
CA LEU A 94 15.44 -1.09 -1.81
C LEU A 94 16.45 -0.52 -0.79
N PHE A 95 16.32 -0.88 0.49
CA PHE A 95 17.33 -0.53 1.50
C PHE A 95 18.66 -1.24 1.26
N GLY A 96 18.64 -2.50 0.82
CA GLY A 96 19.84 -3.25 0.43
C GLY A 96 20.59 -2.63 -0.76
N LYS A 97 19.91 -1.83 -1.59
CA LYS A 97 20.52 -1.01 -2.64
C LYS A 97 21.16 0.29 -2.12
N GLY A 98 21.06 0.58 -0.82
CA GLY A 98 21.61 1.80 -0.21
C GLY A 98 20.77 3.04 -0.48
N LEU A 99 19.50 2.89 -0.86
CA LEU A 99 18.61 4.03 -1.08
C LEU A 99 18.26 4.72 0.24
N ALA A 100 18.21 6.06 0.20
CA ALA A 100 17.77 6.84 1.34
C ALA A 100 16.26 6.64 1.60
N PRO A 101 15.76 6.78 2.84
CA PRO A 101 14.36 6.51 3.19
C PRO A 101 13.32 7.19 2.26
N HIS A 102 13.56 8.45 1.87
CA HIS A 102 12.66 9.16 0.94
C HIS A 102 12.63 8.55 -0.47
N GLN A 103 13.76 8.02 -0.95
CA GLN A 103 13.84 7.32 -2.24
C GLN A 103 13.15 5.96 -2.17
N VAL A 104 13.32 5.25 -1.05
CA VAL A 104 12.59 4.00 -0.78
C VAL A 104 11.09 4.26 -0.80
N ALA A 105 10.61 5.27 -0.06
CA ALA A 105 9.19 5.64 -0.03
C ALA A 105 8.64 5.93 -1.43
N ALA A 106 9.37 6.68 -2.27
CA ALA A 106 8.98 6.94 -3.64
C ALA A 106 8.98 5.68 -4.53
N ALA A 107 9.98 4.82 -4.37
CA ALA A 107 10.12 3.58 -5.16
C ALA A 107 9.08 2.50 -4.78
N MET A 108 8.51 2.57 -3.58
CA MET A 108 7.45 1.64 -3.17
C MET A 108 6.21 1.71 -4.07
N SER A 109 5.88 2.89 -4.60
CA SER A 109 4.75 3.11 -5.52
C SER A 109 5.04 2.77 -7.00
N VAL A 110 6.25 2.31 -7.33
CA VAL A 110 6.65 1.97 -8.70
C VAL A 110 6.76 0.45 -8.86
N PRO A 111 6.01 -0.21 -9.76
CA PRO A 111 6.11 -1.65 -9.95
C PRO A 111 7.50 -2.02 -10.50
N LEU A 112 8.15 -3.04 -9.92
CA LEU A 112 9.49 -3.48 -10.30
C LEU A 112 9.51 -4.85 -10.97
N ARG A 113 8.80 -5.84 -10.42
CA ARG A 113 8.87 -7.26 -10.81
C ARG A 113 7.51 -7.96 -10.76
N GLY A 114 6.42 -7.20 -10.92
CA GLY A 114 5.06 -7.73 -10.92
C GLY A 114 4.47 -7.91 -9.52
N GLU A 115 5.08 -7.29 -8.52
CA GLU A 115 4.58 -7.27 -7.14
C GLU A 115 3.33 -6.42 -6.97
N MET A 116 3.13 -5.44 -7.86
CA MET A 116 2.05 -4.47 -7.85
C MET A 116 1.45 -4.37 -9.25
N THR A 117 0.13 -4.26 -9.35
CA THR A 117 -0.53 -3.98 -10.62
C THR A 117 -0.21 -2.54 -11.05
N PRO A 118 0.35 -2.31 -12.25
CA PRO A 118 0.58 -0.96 -12.74
C PRO A 118 -0.74 -0.19 -12.79
N SER A 119 -0.72 1.07 -12.36
CA SER A 119 -1.89 1.94 -12.47
C SER A 119 -2.30 2.05 -13.93
N CYS A 120 -3.36 1.32 -14.28
CA CYS A 120 -3.97 1.33 -15.59
C CYS A 120 -4.44 2.77 -15.85
N SER A 121 -3.97 3.42 -16.93
CA SER A 121 -4.52 4.72 -17.31
C SER A 121 -6.03 4.56 -17.51
N LEU A 122 -6.83 5.60 -17.23
CA LEU A 122 -8.26 5.59 -17.59
C LEU A 122 -8.48 5.17 -19.05
N LYS A 123 -7.54 5.54 -19.94
CA LYS A 123 -7.52 5.15 -21.36
C LYS A 123 -7.39 3.63 -21.55
N ASP A 124 -6.60 2.97 -20.71
CA ASP A 124 -6.34 1.53 -20.78
C ASP A 124 -7.53 0.72 -20.23
N MET A 125 -8.21 1.26 -19.21
CA MET A 125 -9.47 0.69 -18.70
C MET A 125 -10.61 0.85 -19.71
N GLU A 126 -10.77 2.03 -20.34
CA GLU A 126 -11.75 2.26 -21.40
C GLU A 126 -11.52 1.33 -22.60
N LYS A 127 -10.26 1.15 -23.00
CA LYS A 127 -9.88 0.22 -24.08
C LYS A 127 -10.25 -1.22 -23.72
N SER A 128 -10.01 -1.62 -22.47
CA SER A 128 -10.34 -2.96 -21.97
C SER A 128 -11.84 -3.20 -21.84
N LEU A 129 -12.62 -2.18 -21.47
CA LEU A 129 -14.09 -2.25 -21.47
C LEU A 129 -14.64 -2.36 -22.90
N LYS A 130 -14.17 -1.52 -23.83
CA LYS A 130 -14.60 -1.56 -25.24
C LYS A 130 -14.25 -2.90 -25.92
N ALA A 131 -13.09 -3.48 -25.59
CA ALA A 131 -12.69 -4.80 -26.07
C ALA A 131 -13.61 -5.92 -25.55
N LYS A 132 -14.02 -5.86 -24.27
CA LYS A 132 -14.96 -6.82 -23.67
C LYS A 132 -16.40 -6.66 -24.20
N THR A 133 -16.81 -5.45 -24.57
CA THR A 133 -18.14 -5.20 -25.18
C THR A 133 -18.24 -5.71 -26.61
N SER A 134 -17.15 -5.67 -27.39
CA SER A 134 -17.12 -6.24 -28.77
C SER A 134 -17.20 -7.77 -28.81
N LEU A 135 -16.83 -8.46 -27.72
CA LEU A 135 -16.88 -9.92 -27.63
C LEU A 135 -18.25 -10.49 -27.23
N LYS A 136 -19.22 -9.63 -26.83
CA LYS A 136 -20.57 -10.07 -26.42
C LYS A 136 -21.62 -10.05 -27.55
N HIS A 137 -21.23 -9.82 -28.80
CA HIS A 137 -22.17 -9.74 -29.95
C HIS A 137 -22.25 -11.02 -30.79
N GLN A 138 -21.98 -12.19 -30.21
CA GLN A 138 -22.32 -13.49 -30.79
C GLN A 138 -23.02 -14.36 -29.74
N VAL A 139 -24.28 -14.03 -29.44
CA VAL A 139 -25.21 -15.00 -28.87
C VAL A 139 -26.15 -15.39 -30.01
N PRO A 140 -26.11 -16.63 -30.53
CA PRO A 140 -27.04 -17.06 -31.58
C PRO A 140 -28.45 -17.06 -31.00
N GLN A 141 -29.36 -16.29 -31.60
CA GLN A 141 -30.75 -16.31 -31.19
C GLN A 141 -31.37 -17.66 -31.59
N GLY A 142 -31.45 -18.56 -30.61
CA GLY A 142 -32.27 -19.77 -30.68
C GLY A 142 -33.74 -19.37 -30.66
N LYS A 143 -34.46 -19.67 -31.74
CA LYS A 143 -35.92 -19.66 -31.80
C LYS A 143 -36.47 -20.71 -30.83
N LEU A 144 -37.42 -20.30 -29.99
CA LEU A 144 -38.46 -21.15 -29.44
C LEU A 144 -39.77 -20.81 -30.17
#